data_AF-A0A4S2L6L3-F1
#
_entry.id   AF-A0A4S2L6L3-F1
#
_cell.length_a   1.000
_cell.length_b   1.000
_cell.length_c   1.000
_cell.angle_alpha   90.00
_cell.angle_beta   90.00
_cell.angle_gamma   90.00
#
_symmetry.space_group_name_H-M   'P 1'
#
loop_
_entity.id
_entity.type
_entity.pdbx_description
1 polymer ?
#
loop_
_entity_poly.entity_id
_entity_poly.type
_entity_poly.pdbx_seq_one_letter_code
_entity_poly.pdbx_strand_id
1 'polypeptide(L)'
;LLKRCFRGFIQNNNESFNALVWKYAPKNTSGKAKIAEMHMMGSYLAAIQFNEGYTGLLEVLEVLKIKFGQQVTEYRDKQNALRISAAEQKPKATTRDTRFQQRHTLNEQRGC
;
A
#
# COMPACT_ATOMS: atom_id res chain seq x y z
N LEU A 1 7.41 -2.46 -6.86
CA LEU A 1 6.04 -1.94 -7.16
C LEU A 1 6.02 -0.43 -7.42
N LEU A 2 6.79 0.38 -6.68
CA LEU A 2 6.83 1.86 -6.84
C LEU A 2 7.08 2.37 -8.26
N LYS A 3 7.94 1.72 -9.05
CA LYS A 3 8.19 2.08 -10.46
C LYS A 3 6.92 2.09 -11.32
N ARG A 4 5.90 1.31 -10.95
CA ARG A 4 4.58 1.27 -11.63
C ARG A 4 3.70 2.48 -11.27
N CYS A 5 3.98 3.18 -10.18
CA CYS A 5 3.24 4.37 -9.74
C CYS A 5 3.68 5.65 -10.48
N PHE A 6 4.93 5.71 -10.95
CA PHE A 6 5.54 6.94 -11.50
C PHE A 6 4.93 7.42 -12.83
N ARG A 7 4.37 6.51 -13.63
CA ARG A 7 3.87 6.82 -14.99
C ARG A 7 2.35 6.95 -15.07
N GLY A 8 1.65 7.08 -13.94
CA GLY A 8 0.20 7.25 -13.91
C GLY A 8 -0.63 6.06 -14.42
N PHE A 9 0.01 4.92 -14.71
CA PHE A 9 -0.66 3.78 -15.36
C PHE A 9 -1.74 3.11 -14.50
N ILE A 10 -1.68 3.22 -13.17
CA ILE A 10 -2.62 2.52 -12.27
C ILE A 10 -2.95 3.38 -11.05
N GLN A 11 -4.09 4.08 -11.09
CA GLN A 11 -4.62 4.91 -10.00
C GLN A 11 -4.66 4.17 -8.65
N ASN A 12 -5.10 2.90 -8.64
CA ASN A 12 -5.19 2.07 -7.43
C ASN A 12 -3.83 1.86 -6.73
N ASN A 13 -2.72 1.82 -7.49
CA ASN A 13 -1.40 1.66 -6.91
C ASN A 13 -0.92 2.97 -6.26
N ASN A 14 -1.24 4.11 -6.86
CA ASN A 14 -0.94 5.42 -6.29
C ASN A 14 -1.74 5.66 -5.00
N GLU A 15 -3.04 5.35 -5.01
CA GLU A 15 -3.89 5.42 -3.82
C GLU A 15 -3.40 4.49 -2.70
N SER A 16 -3.06 3.25 -3.03
CA SER A 16 -2.53 2.28 -2.06
C SER A 16 -1.19 2.72 -1.46
N PHE A 17 -0.33 3.35 -2.23
CA PHE A 17 0.95 3.88 -1.73
C PHE A 17 0.72 5.10 -0.83
N ASN A 18 -0.11 6.06 -1.26
CA ASN A 18 -0.41 7.25 -0.47
C ASN A 18 -1.09 6.91 0.85
N ALA A 19 -1.95 5.88 0.89
CA ALA A 19 -2.53 5.38 2.12
C ALA A 19 -1.45 4.92 3.14
N LEU A 20 -0.37 4.28 2.68
CA LEU A 20 0.74 3.89 3.55
C LEU A 20 1.55 5.12 4.01
N VAL A 21 1.80 6.09 3.13
CA VAL A 21 2.49 7.33 3.51
C VAL A 21 1.72 8.02 4.64
N TRP A 22 0.40 8.19 4.51
CA TRP A 22 -0.41 8.82 5.55
C TRP A 22 -0.53 7.99 6.83
N LYS A 23 -0.42 6.65 6.74
CA LYS A 23 -0.39 5.76 7.91
C LYS A 23 0.86 5.99 8.76
N TYR A 24 2.02 6.17 8.13
CA TYR A 24 3.29 6.38 8.85
C TYR A 24 3.59 7.86 9.13
N ALA A 25 3.08 8.77 8.31
CA ALA A 25 3.27 10.21 8.42
C ALA A 25 1.91 10.94 8.41
N PRO A 26 1.23 11.03 9.57
CA PRO A 26 -0.06 11.70 9.68
C PRO A 26 0.05 13.20 9.37
N LYS A 27 -0.94 13.72 8.62
CA LYS A 27 -0.99 15.12 8.13
C LYS A 27 -0.98 16.18 9.24
N ASN A 28 -1.35 15.80 10.46
CA ASN A 28 -1.57 16.71 11.58
C ASN A 28 -0.34 16.86 12.51
N THR A 29 0.84 16.39 12.11
CA THR A 29 2.06 16.59 12.90
C THR A 29 2.47 18.07 12.86
N SER A 30 2.53 18.76 14.01
CA SER A 30 2.90 20.18 14.12
C SER A 30 4.35 20.35 14.64
N GLY A 31 5.18 21.17 13.96
CA GLY A 31 6.60 21.42 14.28
C GLY A 31 7.57 21.35 13.08
N LYS A 32 7.90 22.49 12.45
CA LYS A 32 8.51 22.59 11.10
C LYS A 32 9.75 21.71 10.80
N ALA A 33 10.69 21.55 11.73
CA ALA A 33 11.90 20.75 11.50
C ALA A 33 11.70 19.25 11.81
N LYS A 34 11.10 18.93 12.97
CA LYS A 34 10.81 17.56 13.40
C LYS A 34 9.76 16.88 12.50
N ILE A 35 8.88 17.68 11.88
CA ILE A 35 7.95 17.24 10.82
C ILE A 35 8.72 16.63 9.65
N ALA A 36 9.73 17.31 9.13
CA ALA A 36 10.39 16.90 7.88
C ALA A 36 11.08 15.53 8.04
N GLU A 37 11.82 15.34 9.13
CA GLU A 37 12.49 14.08 9.45
C GLU A 37 11.49 12.95 9.67
N MET A 38 10.40 13.20 10.40
CA MET A 38 9.38 12.19 10.67
C MET A 38 8.60 11.81 9.41
N HIS A 39 8.26 12.77 8.56
CA HIS A 39 7.62 12.53 7.26
C HIS A 39 8.54 11.79 6.30
N MET A 40 9.83 12.14 6.29
CA MET A 40 10.82 11.45 5.49
C MET A 40 10.94 9.98 5.92
N MET A 41 11.07 9.72 7.23
CA MET A 41 11.09 8.35 7.75
C MET A 41 9.81 7.59 7.43
N GLY A 42 8.63 8.21 7.61
CA GLY A 42 7.37 7.58 7.28
C GLY A 42 7.23 7.24 5.79
N SER A 43 7.78 8.08 4.91
CA SER A 43 7.81 7.84 3.47
C SER A 43 8.74 6.67 3.09
N TYR A 44 9.91 6.56 3.74
CA TYR A 44 10.80 5.41 3.55
C TYR A 44 10.16 4.10 4.02
N LEU A 45 9.54 4.09 5.20
CA LEU A 45 8.81 2.91 5.71
C LEU A 45 7.65 2.52 4.80
N ALA A 46 6.88 3.51 4.31
CA ALA A 46 5.82 3.27 3.33
C ALA A 46 6.36 2.62 2.05
N ALA A 47 7.50 3.08 1.55
CA ALA A 47 8.11 2.54 0.34
C ALA A 47 8.60 1.09 0.51
N ILE A 48 9.23 0.79 1.65
CA ILE A 48 9.65 -0.56 2.02
C ILE A 48 8.44 -1.48 2.11
N GLN A 49 7.44 -1.11 2.91
CA GLN A 49 6.21 -1.89 3.09
C GLN A 49 5.46 -2.10 1.77
N PHE A 50 5.44 -1.11 0.89
CA PHE A 50 4.75 -1.23 -0.39
C PHE A 50 5.44 -2.23 -1.32
N ASN A 51 6.78 -2.22 -1.40
CA ASN A 51 7.53 -3.10 -2.28
C ASN A 51 7.66 -4.51 -1.68
N GLU A 52 8.15 -4.60 -0.45
CA GLU A 52 8.62 -5.83 0.19
C GLU A 52 7.64 -6.38 1.23
N GLY A 53 6.63 -5.59 1.61
CA GLY A 53 5.71 -5.96 2.68
C GLY A 53 6.36 -5.90 4.05
N TYR A 54 5.80 -6.66 4.99
CA TYR A 54 6.29 -6.68 6.37
C TYR A 54 7.67 -7.34 6.51
N THR A 55 8.15 -8.04 5.49
CA THR A 55 9.50 -8.61 5.47
C THR A 55 10.55 -7.51 5.52
N GLY A 56 10.46 -6.51 4.63
CA GLY A 56 11.39 -5.37 4.64
C GLY A 56 11.29 -4.53 5.92
N LEU A 57 10.12 -4.45 6.56
CA LEU A 57 10.00 -3.79 7.86
C LEU A 57 10.74 -4.54 8.98
N LEU A 58 10.75 -5.88 8.96
CA LEU A 58 11.55 -6.64 9.92
C LEU A 58 13.05 -6.42 9.72
N GLU A 59 13.51 -6.32 8.48
CA GLU A 59 14.91 -5.99 8.17
C GLU A 59 15.29 -4.61 8.73
N VAL A 60 14.39 -3.62 8.63
CA VAL A 60 14.59 -2.31 9.27
C VAL A 60 14.72 -2.44 10.79
N LEU A 61 13.88 -3.25 11.44
CA LEU A 61 13.98 -3.49 12.88
C LEU A 61 15.32 -4.15 13.26
N GLU A 62 15.80 -5.07 12.44
CA GLU A 62 17.09 -5.73 12.64
C GLU A 62 18.28 -4.75 12.49
N VAL A 63 18.23 -3.87 11.48
CA VAL A 63 19.23 -2.79 11.30
C VAL A 63 19.23 -1.86 12.52
N LEU A 64 18.05 -1.52 13.04
CA LEU A 64 17.88 -0.72 14.25
C LEU A 64 18.17 -1.48 15.56
N LYS A 65 18.59 -2.75 15.47
CA LYS A 65 18.90 -3.62 16.61
C LYS A 65 17.72 -3.81 17.58
N ILE A 66 16.50 -3.70 17.07
CA ILE A 66 15.27 -3.94 17.82
C ILE A 66 14.99 -5.44 17.79
N LYS A 67 14.97 -6.07 18.97
CA LYS A 67 14.61 -7.49 19.10
C LYS A 67 13.11 -7.67 18.92
N PHE A 68 12.73 -8.68 18.15
CA PHE A 68 11.33 -9.09 17.98
C PHE A 68 11.19 -10.61 18.16
N GLY A 69 10.03 -11.02 18.67
CA GLY A 69 9.72 -12.43 18.94
C GLY A 69 8.99 -13.14 17.80
N GLN A 70 8.72 -14.42 17.99
CA GLN A 70 8.03 -15.28 17.03
C GLN A 70 6.66 -14.75 16.60
N GLN A 71 5.92 -14.11 17.52
CA GLN A 71 4.63 -13.47 17.23
C GLN A 71 4.68 -12.45 16.08
N VAL A 72 5.80 -11.72 15.96
CA VAL A 72 5.97 -10.72 14.90
C VAL A 72 6.21 -11.41 13.54
N THR A 73 6.87 -12.56 13.55
CA THR A 73 7.10 -13.40 12.37
C THR A 73 5.78 -13.97 11.85
N GLU A 74 4.94 -14.50 12.73
CA GLU A 74 3.60 -14.99 12.39
C GLU A 74 2.69 -13.87 11.88
N TYR A 75 2.77 -12.69 12.51
CA TYR A 75 2.05 -11.51 12.05
C TYR A 75 2.49 -11.08 10.65
N ARG A 76 3.81 -11.04 10.38
CA ARG A 76 4.36 -10.76 9.05
C ARG A 76 3.77 -11.70 8.01
N ASP A 77 3.79 -13.01 8.26
CA ASP A 77 3.36 -14.02 7.30
C ASP A 77 1.88 -13.86 6.97
N LYS A 78 1.05 -13.69 8.00
CA LYS A 78 -0.39 -13.43 7.83
C LYS A 78 -0.64 -12.17 7.00
N GLN A 79 0.03 -11.07 7.33
CA GLN A 79 -0.19 -9.80 6.62
C GLN A 79 0.33 -9.81 5.19
N ASN A 80 1.47 -10.47 4.93
CA ASN A 80 2.01 -10.61 3.59
C ASN A 80 1.11 -11.49 2.72
N ALA A 81 0.56 -12.58 3.27
CA ALA A 81 -0.41 -13.41 2.57
C ALA A 81 -1.66 -12.62 2.19
N LEU A 82 -2.20 -11.81 3.11
CA LEU A 82 -3.33 -10.91 2.84
C LEU A 82 -2.99 -9.88 1.75
N ARG A 83 -1.78 -9.31 1.77
CA ARG A 83 -1.31 -8.36 0.76
C ARG A 83 -1.24 -8.99 -0.63
N ILE A 84 -0.69 -10.20 -0.75
CA ILE A 84 -0.57 -10.93 -2.01
C ILE A 84 -1.97 -11.29 -2.52
N SER A 85 -2.82 -11.86 -1.68
CA SER A 85 -4.21 -12.21 -2.03
C SER A 85 -5.00 -10.98 -2.51
N ALA A 86 -4.89 -9.84 -1.81
CA ALA A 86 -5.54 -8.60 -2.24
C ALA A 86 -4.97 -8.06 -3.58
N ALA A 87 -3.68 -8.25 -3.84
CA ALA A 87 -3.06 -7.89 -5.12
C ALA A 87 -3.52 -8.80 -6.27
N GLU A 88 -3.78 -10.08 -6.00
CA GLU A 88 -4.23 -11.09 -6.98
C GLU A 88 -5.75 -11.05 -7.24
N GLN A 89 -6.56 -10.65 -6.26
CA GLN A 89 -8.01 -10.45 -6.44
C GLN A 89 -8.33 -9.22 -7.30
N LYS A 90 -7.52 -8.15 -7.21
CA LYS A 90 -7.72 -6.90 -7.97
C LYS A 90 -7.72 -7.05 -9.50
N PRO A 91 -6.86 -7.88 -10.14
CA PRO A 91 -6.89 -8.12 -11.58
C PRO A 91 -8.26 -8.58 -12.09
N LYS A 92 -8.96 -9.45 -11.34
CA LYS A 92 -10.26 -10.04 -11.75
C LYS A 92 -11.40 -9.02 -11.77
N ALA A 93 -11.34 -7.98 -10.94
CA ALA A 93 -12.34 -6.91 -10.91
C ALA A 93 -11.95 -5.67 -11.76
N THR A 94 -10.73 -5.65 -12.33
CA THR A 94 -10.12 -4.46 -12.95
C THR A 94 -9.73 -4.66 -14.41
N THR A 95 -10.11 -5.77 -15.05
CA THR A 95 -9.99 -5.81 -16.51
C THR A 95 -10.84 -4.68 -17.08
N ARG A 96 -10.24 -3.86 -17.95
CA ARG A 96 -10.90 -2.70 -18.60
C ARG A 96 -12.25 -3.11 -19.18
N ASP A 97 -12.32 -4.32 -19.73
CA ASP A 97 -13.51 -4.91 -20.35
C ASP A 97 -14.59 -5.24 -19.33
N THR A 98 -14.25 -5.78 -18.17
CA THR A 98 -15.22 -6.04 -17.08
C THR A 98 -15.82 -4.75 -16.56
N ARG A 99 -15.01 -3.69 -16.42
CA ARG A 99 -15.51 -2.36 -16.02
C ARG A 99 -16.37 -1.71 -17.11
N PHE A 100 -15.98 -1.88 -18.38
CA PHE A 100 -16.77 -1.37 -19.51
C PHE A 100 -18.13 -2.07 -19.57
N GLN A 101 -18.16 -3.41 -19.49
CA GLN A 101 -19.39 -4.18 -19.50
C GLN A 101 -20.30 -3.87 -18.31
N GLN A 102 -19.75 -3.76 -17.09
CA GLN A 102 -20.55 -3.37 -15.92
C GLN A 102 -21.15 -1.97 -16.05
N ARG A 103 -20.42 -1.01 -16.64
CA ARG A 103 -20.97 0.33 -16.91
C ARG A 103 -22.03 0.30 -18.00
N HIS A 104 -21.85 -0.54 -19.03
CA HIS A 104 -22.82 -0.72 -20.10
C HIS A 104 -24.13 -1.31 -19.54
N THR A 105 -24.06 -2.39 -18.76
CA THR A 105 -25.23 -3.03 -18.16
C THR A 105 -25.93 -2.14 -17.13
N LEU A 106 -25.20 -1.36 -16.33
CA LEU A 106 -25.79 -0.39 -15.41
C LEU A 106 -26.49 0.77 -16.13
N ASN A 107 -25.97 1.20 -17.28
CA ASN A 107 -26.61 2.25 -18.09
C ASN A 107 -27.86 1.73 -18.81
N GLU A 108 -27.84 0.47 -19.27
CA GLU A 108 -29.01 -0.21 -19.85
C GLU A 108 -30.15 -0.39 -18.82
N GLN A 109 -29.82 -0.72 -17.57
CA GLN A 109 -30.81 -0.87 -16.49
C GLN A 109 -31.41 0.45 -15.99
N ARG A 110 -30.73 1.58 -16.23
CA ARG A 110 -31.21 2.93 -15.89
C ARG A 110 -32.02 3.59 -17.00
N GLY A 111 -32.12 2.95 -18.16
CA GLY A 111 -32.86 3.38 -19.33
C GLY A 111 -34.19 2.65 -19.51
N CYS A 112 -34.95 2.44 -18.44
CA CYS A 112 -36.37 2.06 -18.46
C CYS A 112 -37.16 3.00 -17.57
#